data_AF-A0A4Q9L000-F1
#
_entry.id   AF-A0A4Q9L000-F1
#
_cell.length_a   1.000
_cell.length_b   1.000
_cell.length_c   1.000
_cell.angle_alpha   90.00
_cell.angle_beta   90.00
_cell.angle_gamma   90.00
#
_symmetry.space_group_name_H-M   'P 1'
#
loop_
_entity.id
_entity.type
_entity.pdbx_description
1 polymer ?
#
loop_
_entity_poly.entity_id
_entity_poly.type
_entity_poly.pdbx_seq_one_letter_code
_entity_poly.pdbx_strand_id
1 'polypeptide(L)'
;MKAVRHQNTIPHSFSLSFTLPFLLFLLQLHNSTPLLFSEGVYIKMHNTEDYIYLHQGYPIKLGSKATATKFKLLPVIGSITDTKIAIFNHPETVIEFDEPKHILPNHVDIHTSQDFMIVRDHTGAERIVSGDRCVEYDINTGYFFKNTCQNIETQLFDFINDVFSESRGVFKRPFGNRFAIFN
;
A
#
# COMPACT_ATOMS: atom_id res chain seq x y z
N MET A 1 -79.88 8.62 8.85
CA MET A 1 -78.87 7.72 9.43
C MET A 1 -78.35 6.79 8.34
N LYS A 2 -77.01 6.72 8.22
CA LYS A 2 -76.13 5.77 7.50
C LYS A 2 -76.27 5.55 5.98
N ALA A 3 -75.12 5.76 5.34
CA ALA A 3 -74.81 5.71 3.91
C ALA A 3 -74.11 4.38 3.52
N VAL A 4 -74.20 3.99 2.25
CA VAL A 4 -73.25 3.11 1.54
C VAL A 4 -73.32 3.48 0.04
N ARG A 5 -72.34 4.17 -0.56
CA ARG A 5 -70.97 3.82 -1.03
C ARG A 5 -70.96 3.42 -2.50
N HIS A 6 -70.40 4.32 -3.32
CA HIS A 6 -70.07 4.12 -4.73
C HIS A 6 -68.91 3.14 -4.92
N GLN A 7 -68.94 2.38 -6.01
CA GLN A 7 -67.76 1.75 -6.61
C GLN A 7 -67.76 2.10 -8.10
N ASN A 8 -66.64 2.64 -8.56
CA ASN A 8 -66.32 2.81 -9.96
C ASN A 8 -64.91 2.25 -10.21
N THR A 9 -64.85 1.36 -11.21
CA THR A 9 -63.81 1.21 -12.24
C THR A 9 -62.36 0.83 -11.87
N ILE A 10 -61.98 -0.34 -12.41
CA ILE A 10 -60.63 -0.89 -12.66
C ILE A 10 -59.96 -0.09 -13.81
N PRO A 11 -58.61 -0.06 -13.96
CA PRO A 11 -57.96 -1.02 -14.86
C PRO A 11 -56.54 -1.54 -14.48
N HIS A 12 -56.25 -2.73 -15.02
CA HIS A 12 -54.99 -3.28 -15.56
C HIS A 12 -53.71 -3.46 -14.69
N SER A 13 -53.50 -4.73 -14.34
CA SER A 13 -52.26 -5.53 -14.27
C SER A 13 -50.93 -4.91 -14.74
N PHE A 14 -49.89 -5.02 -13.90
CA PHE A 14 -48.59 -5.60 -14.28
C PHE A 14 -47.99 -6.37 -13.09
N SER A 15 -47.86 -7.68 -13.30
CA SER A 15 -47.09 -8.61 -12.46
C SER A 15 -45.61 -8.42 -12.77
N LEU A 16 -44.76 -8.23 -11.76
CA LEU A 16 -43.33 -8.56 -11.85
C LEU A 16 -42.85 -9.04 -10.47
N SER A 17 -43.15 -10.31 -10.21
CA SER A 17 -42.43 -11.15 -9.27
C SER A 17 -41.04 -11.40 -9.83
N PHE A 18 -40.00 -10.71 -9.34
CA PHE A 18 -38.63 -11.18 -9.57
C PHE A 18 -37.78 -11.02 -8.30
N THR A 19 -37.77 -12.14 -7.58
CA THR A 19 -36.61 -12.82 -7.03
C THR A 19 -35.68 -12.05 -6.08
N LEU A 20 -35.65 -12.60 -4.86
CA LEU A 20 -34.78 -12.29 -3.74
C LEU A 20 -33.38 -12.99 -3.76
N PRO A 21 -32.66 -13.26 -4.88
CA PRO A 21 -31.27 -13.73 -4.79
C PRO A 21 -30.25 -12.63 -5.09
N PHE A 22 -30.67 -11.44 -5.56
CA PHE A 22 -29.70 -10.39 -5.92
C PHE A 22 -29.07 -9.70 -4.71
N LEU A 23 -29.76 -9.67 -3.56
CA LEU A 23 -29.21 -9.09 -2.32
C LEU A 23 -28.17 -9.99 -1.65
N LEU A 24 -28.18 -11.30 -1.91
CA LEU A 24 -27.17 -12.25 -1.43
C LEU A 24 -25.91 -12.25 -2.30
N PHE A 25 -25.99 -11.77 -3.55
CA PHE A 25 -24.83 -11.65 -4.43
C PHE A 25 -23.96 -10.42 -4.10
N LEU A 26 -24.54 -9.35 -3.56
CA LEU A 26 -23.79 -8.17 -3.11
C LEU A 26 -23.04 -8.38 -1.78
N LEU A 27 -23.43 -9.38 -0.98
CA LEU A 27 -22.72 -9.77 0.25
C LEU A 27 -21.54 -10.74 0.00
N GLN A 28 -21.42 -11.30 -1.20
CA GLN A 28 -20.32 -12.20 -1.57
C GLN A 28 -19.11 -11.48 -2.18
N LEU A 29 -19.23 -10.19 -2.53
CA LEU A 29 -18.14 -9.37 -3.08
C LEU A 29 -17.21 -8.74 -2.02
N HIS A 30 -17.47 -8.96 -0.72
CA HIS A 30 -16.57 -8.48 0.35
C HIS A 30 -15.55 -9.52 0.83
N ASN A 31 -15.56 -10.75 0.30
CA ASN A 31 -14.64 -11.81 0.72
C ASN A 31 -13.64 -12.17 -0.38
N SER A 32 -12.78 -11.21 -0.71
CA SER A 32 -11.48 -11.52 -1.30
C SER A 32 -10.54 -10.31 -1.21
N THR A 33 -10.42 -9.70 -0.04
CA THR A 33 -9.15 -9.06 0.31
C THR A 33 -8.19 -10.20 0.68
N PRO A 34 -7.07 -10.39 -0.04
CA PRO A 34 -6.13 -11.41 0.33
C PRO A 34 -5.60 -11.07 1.74
N LEU A 35 -5.71 -12.04 2.65
CA LEU A 35 -5.19 -12.07 4.02
C LEU A 35 -3.67 -11.87 4.14
N LEU A 36 -2.99 -11.42 3.07
CA LEU A 36 -1.54 -11.26 2.99
C LEU A 36 -1.02 -9.91 3.50
N PHE A 37 -1.90 -8.97 3.88
CA PHE A 37 -1.53 -7.65 4.40
C PHE A 37 -1.83 -7.46 5.89
N SER A 38 -2.32 -8.50 6.59
CA SER A 38 -2.58 -8.41 8.03
C SER A 38 -1.32 -8.41 8.87
N GLU A 39 -0.16 -8.78 8.32
CA GLU A 39 1.04 -9.03 9.11
C GLU A 39 2.16 -7.99 8.93
N GLY A 40 2.02 -7.06 7.98
CA GLY A 40 2.94 -5.94 7.78
C GLY A 40 4.37 -6.34 7.40
N VAL A 41 5.13 -5.35 6.95
CA VAL A 41 6.47 -5.54 6.38
C VAL A 41 7.48 -4.67 7.11
N TYR A 42 8.69 -5.15 7.31
CA TYR A 42 9.83 -4.28 7.63
C TYR A 42 10.58 -3.94 6.35
N ILE A 43 11.15 -2.74 6.30
CA ILE A 43 11.99 -2.30 5.20
C ILE A 43 13.42 -2.29 5.74
N LYS A 44 14.25 -3.16 5.19
CA LYS A 44 15.67 -3.35 5.55
C LYS A 44 16.53 -2.72 4.47
N MET A 45 17.63 -2.06 4.81
CA MET A 45 18.59 -1.63 3.80
C MET A 45 19.33 -2.88 3.28
N HIS A 46 19.36 -3.05 1.96
CA HIS A 46 19.82 -4.30 1.34
C HIS A 46 21.25 -4.65 1.75
N ASN A 47 21.52 -5.94 2.00
CA ASN A 47 22.82 -6.46 2.46
C ASN A 47 23.38 -5.88 3.78
N THR A 48 22.55 -5.25 4.61
CA THR A 48 22.96 -4.77 5.94
C THR A 48 22.22 -5.50 7.06
N GLU A 49 22.29 -5.03 8.31
CA GLU A 49 21.38 -5.45 9.39
C GLU A 49 20.47 -4.29 9.85
N ASP A 50 20.43 -3.23 9.06
CA ASP A 50 19.76 -1.99 9.38
C ASP A 50 18.37 -1.91 8.75
N TYR A 51 17.41 -1.46 9.54
CA TYR A 51 15.99 -1.35 9.20
C TYR A 51 15.51 0.07 9.34
N ILE A 52 14.52 0.43 8.52
CA ILE A 52 13.83 1.70 8.64
C ILE A 52 13.08 1.77 9.97
N TYR A 53 13.36 2.84 10.71
CA TYR A 53 12.74 3.17 11.99
C TYR A 53 12.15 4.59 11.96
N LEU A 54 10.90 4.70 12.39
CA LEU A 54 10.15 5.92 12.64
C LEU A 54 9.94 6.11 14.14
N HIS A 55 10.61 7.11 14.73
CA HIS A 55 10.22 7.63 16.03
C HIS A 55 9.26 8.80 15.83
N GLN A 56 8.12 8.78 16.52
CA GLN A 56 7.15 9.88 16.57
C GLN A 56 7.83 11.27 16.57
N GLY A 57 7.58 12.07 15.54
CA GLY A 57 8.05 13.45 15.42
C GLY A 57 9.48 13.65 14.91
N TYR A 58 10.21 12.59 14.55
CA TYR A 58 11.59 12.67 14.05
C TYR A 58 11.74 12.09 12.65
N PRO A 59 12.74 12.57 11.87
CA PRO A 59 13.04 12.05 10.55
C PRO A 59 13.36 10.56 10.61
N ILE A 60 13.04 9.86 9.52
CA ILE A 60 13.31 8.44 9.35
C ILE A 60 14.80 8.16 9.52
N LYS A 61 15.13 7.12 10.29
CA LYS A 61 16.51 6.65 10.49
C LYS A 61 16.63 5.16 10.24
N LEU A 62 17.87 4.71 10.14
CA LEU A 62 18.22 3.30 10.26
C LEU A 62 18.37 2.90 11.73
N GLY A 63 17.92 1.69 12.06
CA GLY A 63 18.05 1.08 13.37
C GLY A 63 18.02 -0.43 13.28
N SER A 64 18.08 -1.10 14.44
CA SER A 64 18.00 -2.56 14.50
C SER A 64 16.59 -3.10 14.20
N LYS A 65 16.49 -4.41 13.95
CA LYS A 65 15.18 -5.10 13.86
C LYS A 65 14.29 -4.87 15.08
N ALA A 66 14.84 -4.79 16.29
CA ALA A 66 14.08 -4.58 17.53
C ALA A 66 13.41 -3.20 17.59
N THR A 67 13.97 -2.21 16.90
CA THR A 67 13.45 -0.85 16.79
C THR A 67 12.70 -0.60 15.49
N ALA A 68 12.73 -1.54 14.54
CA ALA A 68 12.20 -1.33 13.21
C ALA A 68 10.69 -1.00 13.21
N THR A 69 10.29 -0.09 12.33
CA THR A 69 8.87 0.20 12.13
C THR A 69 8.29 -0.81 11.15
N LYS A 70 7.13 -1.36 11.49
CA LYS A 70 6.36 -2.20 10.58
C LYS A 70 5.43 -1.33 9.72
N PHE A 71 5.34 -1.67 8.43
CA PHE A 71 4.59 -0.94 7.42
C PHE A 71 3.51 -1.78 6.75
N LYS A 72 2.55 -1.12 6.11
CA LYS A 72 1.59 -1.68 5.15
C LYS A 72 1.79 -1.01 3.80
N LEU A 73 1.75 -1.78 2.72
CA LEU A 73 1.73 -1.26 1.37
C LEU A 73 0.28 -1.11 0.93
N LEU A 74 -0.18 0.14 0.75
CA LEU A 74 -1.54 0.46 0.37
C LEU A 74 -1.58 0.80 -1.13
N PRO A 75 -2.43 0.19 -1.95
CA PRO A 75 -2.56 0.57 -3.35
C PRO A 75 -3.17 1.97 -3.49
N VAL A 76 -2.72 2.73 -4.49
CA VAL A 76 -3.31 4.03 -4.84
C VAL A 76 -4.49 3.81 -5.79
N ILE A 77 -5.66 4.37 -5.46
CA ILE A 77 -6.86 4.25 -6.29
C ILE A 77 -6.61 4.92 -7.65
N GLY A 78 -6.87 4.18 -8.73
CA GLY A 78 -6.66 4.67 -10.10
C GLY A 78 -5.24 4.47 -10.63
N SER A 79 -4.32 3.92 -9.82
CA SER A 79 -3.00 3.47 -10.26
C SER A 79 -2.86 1.95 -10.13
N ILE A 80 -2.10 1.34 -11.03
CA ILE A 80 -1.76 -0.09 -11.00
C ILE A 80 -0.35 -0.36 -10.47
N THR A 81 0.47 0.69 -10.37
CA THR A 81 1.88 0.61 -9.96
C THR A 81 2.12 1.29 -8.62
N ASP A 82 1.33 2.32 -8.31
CA ASP A 82 1.65 3.19 -7.20
C ASP A 82 1.06 2.66 -5.89
N THR A 83 1.83 2.85 -4.84
CA THR A 83 1.53 2.43 -3.49
C THR A 83 1.93 3.53 -2.50
N LYS A 84 1.15 3.67 -1.44
CA LYS A 84 1.55 4.42 -0.25
C LYS A 84 2.12 3.46 0.78
N ILE A 85 3.21 3.86 1.45
CA ILE A 85 3.82 3.06 2.52
C ILE A 85 3.29 3.59 3.85
N ALA A 86 2.30 2.90 4.42
CA ALA A 86 1.61 3.29 5.64
C ALA A 86 2.24 2.67 6.88
N ILE A 87 2.16 3.35 8.03
CA ILE A 87 2.55 2.77 9.31
C ILE A 87 1.54 1.67 9.68
N PHE A 88 2.03 0.47 10.03
CA PHE A 88 1.17 -0.72 10.15
C PHE A 88 0.00 -0.55 11.14
N ASN A 89 0.27 0.07 12.29
CA ASN A 89 -0.72 0.35 13.34
C ASN A 89 -1.43 1.72 13.18
N HIS A 90 -1.01 2.52 12.19
CA HIS A 90 -1.55 3.86 11.91
C HIS A 90 -1.71 4.03 10.39
N PRO A 91 -2.65 3.31 9.75
CA PRO A 91 -2.80 3.29 8.29
C PRO A 91 -3.21 4.64 7.68
N GLU A 92 -3.76 5.55 8.50
CA GLU A 92 -4.00 6.95 8.18
C GLU A 92 -2.71 7.77 8.08
N THR A 93 -1.58 7.22 8.52
CA THR A 93 -0.26 7.85 8.45
C THR A 93 0.62 7.11 7.45
N VAL A 94 1.06 7.82 6.43
CA VAL A 94 1.93 7.30 5.37
C VAL A 94 3.26 8.03 5.38
N ILE A 95 4.30 7.40 4.84
CA ILE A 95 5.52 8.14 4.57
C ILE A 95 5.26 9.11 3.42
N GLU A 96 5.68 10.34 3.59
CA GLU A 96 5.66 11.36 2.56
C GLU A 96 7.08 11.85 2.37
N PHE A 97 7.51 12.02 1.12
CA PHE A 97 8.70 12.82 0.88
C PHE A 97 8.33 14.28 0.80
N ASP A 98 8.67 15.01 1.84
CA ASP A 98 8.62 16.46 1.84
C ASP A 98 9.90 16.99 1.19
N GLU A 99 9.74 17.59 0.01
CA GLU A 99 10.84 18.33 -0.59
C GLU A 99 11.13 19.56 0.27
N PRO A 100 12.39 19.82 0.62
CA PRO A 100 13.56 19.37 -0.12
C PRO A 100 14.31 18.17 0.43
N LYS A 101 14.04 17.62 1.63
CA LYS A 101 15.06 16.76 2.26
C LYS A 101 14.61 15.60 3.14
N HIS A 102 13.37 15.53 3.62
CA HIS A 102 13.04 14.52 4.63
C HIS A 102 11.84 13.68 4.22
N ILE A 103 11.97 12.38 4.41
CA ILE A 103 10.78 11.54 4.53
C ILE A 103 10.19 11.76 5.91
N LEU A 104 8.90 12.04 5.99
CA LEU A 104 8.18 12.26 7.23
C LEU A 104 6.90 11.42 7.24
N PRO A 105 6.47 10.92 8.41
CA PRO A 105 5.13 10.39 8.54
C PRO A 105 4.13 11.56 8.45
N ASN A 106 3.17 11.46 7.53
CA ASN A 106 2.11 12.45 7.36
C ASN A 106 0.74 11.76 7.18
N HIS A 107 -0.34 12.51 7.39
CA HIS A 107 -1.67 11.99 7.15
C HIS A 107 -1.84 11.66 5.66
N VAL A 108 -2.47 10.53 5.37
CA VAL A 108 -2.78 10.11 4.01
C VAL A 108 -3.60 11.17 3.29
N ASP A 109 -3.17 11.53 2.08
CA ASP A 109 -3.89 12.45 1.22
C ASP A 109 -3.79 12.05 -0.26
N ILE A 110 -4.25 12.94 -1.14
CA ILE A 110 -4.29 12.75 -2.59
C ILE A 110 -3.04 13.33 -3.30
N HIS A 111 -2.06 13.83 -2.56
CA HIS A 111 -0.83 14.37 -3.12
C HIS A 111 0.11 13.24 -3.54
N THR A 112 0.77 13.45 -4.69
CA THR A 112 1.69 12.49 -5.30
C THR A 112 3.02 12.37 -4.56
N SER A 113 3.30 13.24 -3.58
CA SER A 113 4.47 13.17 -2.68
C SER A 113 4.47 11.93 -1.78
N GLN A 114 3.30 11.29 -1.63
CA GLN A 114 3.06 10.07 -0.88
C GLN A 114 2.96 8.82 -1.77
N ASP A 115 3.01 8.99 -3.09
CA ASP A 115 2.84 7.90 -4.04
C ASP A 115 4.22 7.38 -4.45
N PHE A 116 4.39 6.07 -4.30
CA PHE A 116 5.64 5.37 -4.57
C PHE A 116 5.42 4.18 -5.50
N MET A 117 6.46 3.83 -6.25
CA MET A 117 6.55 2.53 -6.92
C MET A 117 7.63 1.70 -6.24
N ILE A 118 7.36 0.41 -6.02
CA ILE A 118 8.38 -0.54 -5.55
C ILE A 118 8.87 -1.34 -6.76
N VAL A 119 10.13 -1.11 -7.12
CA VAL A 119 10.75 -1.73 -8.31
C VAL A 119 11.80 -2.73 -7.85
N ARG A 120 11.66 -3.99 -8.26
CA ARG A 120 12.63 -5.05 -7.95
C ARG A 120 13.69 -5.16 -9.06
N ASP A 121 14.95 -5.30 -8.67
CA ASP A 121 16.04 -5.56 -9.59
C ASP A 121 16.27 -7.07 -9.84
N HIS A 122 17.32 -7.41 -10.56
CA HIS A 122 17.65 -8.80 -10.90
C HIS A 122 18.21 -9.62 -9.71
N THR A 123 18.66 -8.96 -8.64
CA THR A 123 19.19 -9.59 -7.42
C THR A 123 18.09 -9.92 -6.42
N GLY A 124 16.91 -9.30 -6.58
CA GLY A 124 15.78 -9.44 -5.67
C GLY A 124 15.60 -8.24 -4.74
N ALA A 125 16.62 -7.38 -4.65
CA ALA A 125 16.54 -6.10 -3.95
C ALA A 125 15.52 -5.17 -4.60
N GLU A 126 14.97 -4.26 -3.80
CA GLU A 126 13.87 -3.39 -4.19
C GLU A 126 14.26 -1.92 -4.03
N ARG A 127 13.83 -1.07 -4.97
CA ARG A 127 13.93 0.37 -4.88
C ARG A 127 12.57 0.96 -4.58
N ILE A 128 12.55 1.98 -3.74
CA ILE A 128 11.40 2.85 -3.56
C ILE A 128 11.57 4.03 -4.50
N VAL A 129 10.62 4.23 -5.41
CA VAL A 129 10.67 5.27 -6.45
C VAL A 129 9.51 6.24 -6.21
N SER A 130 9.76 7.54 -6.29
CA SER A 130 8.73 8.59 -6.23
C SER A 130 8.90 9.50 -7.44
N GLY A 131 7.96 9.44 -8.38
CA GLY A 131 8.12 10.07 -9.69
C GLY A 131 9.27 9.42 -10.49
N ASP A 132 10.25 10.23 -10.88
CA ASP A 132 11.45 9.82 -11.62
C ASP A 132 12.70 9.63 -10.74
N ARG A 133 12.53 9.70 -9.41
CA ARG A 133 13.63 9.65 -8.43
C ARG A 133 13.51 8.46 -7.49
N CYS A 134 14.65 7.99 -7.01
CA CYS A 134 14.75 6.91 -6.05
C CYS A 134 15.01 7.46 -4.65
N VAL A 135 14.51 6.73 -3.65
CA VAL A 135 14.88 6.94 -2.26
C VAL A 135 16.32 6.49 -2.05
N GLU A 136 17.12 7.36 -1.47
CA GLU A 136 18.52 7.08 -1.13
C GLU A 136 18.80 7.42 0.34
N TYR A 137 19.58 6.56 1.00
CA TYR A 137 20.12 6.80 2.33
C TYR A 137 21.53 7.41 2.25
N ASP A 138 21.73 8.58 2.84
CA ASP A 138 23.08 9.15 3.00
C ASP A 138 23.66 8.74 4.35
N ILE A 139 24.72 7.92 4.31
CA ILE A 139 25.42 7.43 5.50
C ILE A 139 26.09 8.55 6.31
N ASN A 140 26.48 9.65 5.67
CA ASN A 140 27.20 10.74 6.34
C ASN A 140 26.26 11.62 7.15
N THR A 141 25.06 11.88 6.60
CA THR A 141 24.06 12.74 7.26
C THR A 141 23.03 11.94 8.04
N GLY A 142 22.89 10.64 7.75
CA GLY A 142 21.93 9.75 8.40
C GLY A 142 20.49 9.99 7.96
N TYR A 143 20.28 10.66 6.82
CA TYR A 143 18.97 11.03 6.29
C TYR A 143 18.66 10.31 4.98
N PHE A 144 17.37 10.19 4.69
CA PHE A 144 16.86 9.75 3.41
C PHE A 144 16.46 10.93 2.53
N PHE A 145 16.78 10.87 1.25
CA PHE A 145 16.46 11.91 0.28
C PHE A 145 16.09 11.29 -1.08
N LYS A 146 15.50 12.09 -1.98
CA LYS A 146 15.28 11.68 -3.36
C LYS A 146 16.52 11.97 -4.18
N ASN A 147 17.01 10.98 -4.91
CA ASN A 147 18.12 11.15 -5.85
C ASN A 147 17.79 10.51 -7.20
N THR A 148 18.65 10.78 -8.18
CA THR A 148 18.63 10.05 -9.45
C THR A 148 18.72 8.55 -9.17
N CYS A 149 17.84 7.77 -9.79
CA CYS A 149 17.87 6.32 -9.64
C CYS A 149 19.18 5.74 -10.19
N GLN A 150 19.92 5.04 -9.33
CA GLN A 150 21.19 4.39 -9.63
C GLN A 150 21.21 2.99 -9.06
N ASN A 151 22.08 2.13 -9.59
CA ASN A 151 22.28 0.79 -9.04
C ASN A 151 23.34 0.76 -7.94
N ILE A 152 23.02 1.41 -6.82
CA ILE A 152 23.90 1.53 -5.64
C ILE A 152 23.18 1.06 -4.38
N GLU A 153 23.94 0.51 -3.43
CA GLU A 153 23.40 -0.13 -2.22
C GLU A 153 22.55 0.83 -1.36
N THR A 154 22.88 2.12 -1.33
CA THR A 154 22.15 3.15 -0.58
C THR A 154 20.73 3.41 -1.11
N GLN A 155 20.37 2.88 -2.27
CA GLN A 155 19.03 2.96 -2.86
C GLN A 155 18.27 1.61 -2.86
N LEU A 156 18.89 0.54 -2.33
CA LEU A 156 18.37 -0.81 -2.37
C LEU A 156 17.84 -1.25 -0.99
N PHE A 157 16.68 -1.90 -1.00
CA PHE A 157 15.95 -2.31 0.20
C PHE A 157 15.42 -3.74 0.07
N ASP A 158 15.31 -4.45 1.19
CA ASP A 158 14.60 -5.71 1.30
C ASP A 158 13.30 -5.52 2.10
N PHE A 159 12.18 -5.97 1.55
CA PHE A 159 10.88 -5.94 2.22
C PHE A 159 10.62 -7.30 2.89
N ILE A 160 10.74 -7.31 4.21
CA ILE A 160 10.73 -8.54 5.02
C ILE A 160 9.38 -8.70 5.72
N ASN A 161 8.69 -9.82 5.45
CA ASN A 161 7.48 -10.20 6.18
C ASN A 161 7.85 -11.09 7.38
N ASP A 162 7.27 -10.83 8.56
CA ASP A 162 7.40 -11.74 9.73
C ASP A 162 6.86 -13.16 9.43
N VAL A 163 6.00 -13.25 8.41
CA VAL A 163 5.37 -14.46 7.83
C VAL A 163 6.31 -15.62 7.52
N PHE A 164 7.39 -15.26 6.82
CA PHE A 164 8.03 -16.13 5.86
C PHE A 164 9.52 -16.19 6.13
N SER A 165 9.90 -16.71 7.30
CA SER A 165 11.28 -17.07 7.58
C SER A 165 11.69 -18.43 6.98
N GLU A 166 10.77 -19.26 6.45
CA GLU A 166 11.12 -20.67 6.18
C GLU A 166 10.58 -21.32 4.90
N SER A 167 10.15 -20.57 3.89
CA SER A 167 10.00 -21.19 2.57
C SER A 167 10.50 -20.28 1.46
N ARG A 168 11.41 -20.85 0.64
CA ARG A 168 11.73 -20.38 -0.72
C ARG A 168 10.48 -20.53 -1.60
N GLY A 169 9.40 -19.85 -1.21
CA GLY A 169 8.09 -19.90 -1.81
C GLY A 169 7.80 -18.55 -2.45
N VAL A 170 7.61 -18.59 -3.76
CA VAL A 170 7.30 -17.46 -4.64
C VAL A 170 6.27 -16.53 -4.00
N PHE A 171 6.72 -15.31 -3.67
CA PHE A 171 5.85 -14.18 -3.34
C PHE A 171 4.96 -13.89 -4.56
N LYS A 172 3.70 -14.33 -4.55
CA LYS A 172 2.71 -13.89 -5.53
C LYS A 172 2.22 -12.51 -5.14
N ARG A 173 2.85 -11.47 -5.70
CA ARG A 173 2.38 -10.09 -5.58
C ARG A 173 1.02 -9.92 -6.26
N PRO A 174 0.10 -9.12 -5.68
CA PRO A 174 -1.10 -8.66 -6.38
C PRO A 174 -0.79 -7.62 -7.48
N PHE A 175 0.40 -7.03 -7.50
CA PHE A 175 0.81 -6.01 -8.46
C PHE A 175 2.00 -6.50 -9.29
N GLY A 176 1.88 -6.32 -10.61
CA GLY A 176 2.57 -7.10 -11.63
C GLY A 176 4.10 -7.09 -11.56
N ASN A 177 4.69 -8.19 -12.00
CA ASN A 177 6.10 -8.31 -12.32
C ASN A 177 6.43 -7.36 -13.48
N ARG A 178 6.76 -6.09 -13.20
CA ARG A 178 7.37 -5.21 -14.20
C ARG A 178 8.82 -4.97 -13.81
N PHE A 179 9.67 -5.77 -14.42
CA PHE A 179 11.11 -5.53 -14.51
C PHE A 179 11.33 -4.18 -15.21
N ALA A 180 11.96 -3.24 -14.53
CA ALA A 180 12.69 -2.18 -15.20
C ALA A 180 14.14 -2.64 -15.27
N ILE A 181 14.54 -3.20 -16.42
CA ILE A 181 15.96 -3.39 -16.74
C ILE A 181 16.48 -1.99 -17.07
N PHE A 182 17.17 -1.37 -16.12
CA PHE A 182 18.00 -0.21 -16.44
C PHE A 182 19.32 -0.76 -16.99
N ASN A 183 19.47 -0.70 -18.32
CA ASN A 183 20.75 -0.89 -19.01
C ASN A 183 21.64 0.32 -18.79
#